data_AF-A0A2P4S6Y5-F1
#
_entry.id   AF-A0A2P4S6Y5-F1
#
_cell.length_a   1.000
_cell.length_b   1.000
_cell.length_c   1.000
_cell.angle_alpha   90.00
_cell.angle_beta   90.00
_cell.angle_gamma   90.00
#
_symmetry.space_group_name_H-M   'P 1'
#
loop_
_entity.id
_entity.type
_entity.pdbx_description
1 polymer ?
#
loop_
_entity_poly.entity_id
_entity_poly.type
_entity_poly.pdbx_seq_one_letter_code
_entity_poly.pdbx_strand_id
1 'polypeptide(L)' 'MAGYWDGPEGEQCPQRTWLTTRVGAAAGLLGSAYRIILLRPGSALAALQMAASDTVTM' A
#
# COMPACT_ATOMS: atom_id res chain seq x y z
N MET A 1 9.95 -7.54 9.49
CA MET A 1 8.63 -8.17 9.72
C MET A 1 8.76 -9.25 10.78
N ALA A 2 8.81 -8.89 12.07
CA ALA A 2 8.54 -9.86 13.13
C ALA A 2 7.02 -10.01 13.26
N GLY A 3 6.49 -11.21 13.43
CA GLY A 3 5.07 -11.48 13.69
C GLY A 3 4.22 -11.97 12.52
N TYR A 4 4.63 -11.82 11.25
CA TYR A 4 3.87 -12.44 10.14
C TYR A 4 4.23 -13.91 9.97
N TRP A 5 5.50 -14.25 10.03
CA TRP A 5 6.00 -15.63 9.87
C TRP A 5 6.02 -16.41 11.19
N ASP A 6 5.57 -15.80 12.28
CA ASP A 6 5.54 -16.45 13.58
C ASP A 6 4.24 -17.28 13.69
N GLY A 7 4.39 -18.60 13.78
CA GLY A 7 3.30 -19.56 13.91
C GLY A 7 2.78 -20.16 12.58
N PRO A 8 1.91 -21.18 12.67
CA PRO A 8 1.32 -21.82 11.49
C PRO A 8 0.36 -20.88 10.75
N GLU A 9 0.18 -21.14 9.45
CA GLU A 9 -0.84 -20.46 8.64
C GLU A 9 -2.26 -20.78 9.13
N GLY A 10 -3.18 -19.84 8.96
CA GLY A 10 -4.59 -19.98 9.39
C GLY A 10 -4.86 -19.52 10.83
N GLU A 11 -3.82 -19.22 11.60
CA GLU A 11 -3.93 -18.60 12.93
C GLU A 11 -3.74 -17.08 12.85
N GLN A 12 -4.29 -16.35 13.83
CA GLN A 12 -4.11 -14.89 13.97
C GLN A 12 -4.49 -14.08 12.71
N CYS A 13 -5.56 -14.49 12.02
CA CYS A 13 -6.01 -13.89 10.76
C CYS A 13 -6.08 -12.34 10.78
N PRO A 14 -6.64 -11.66 11.81
CA PRO A 14 -6.68 -10.20 11.82
C PRO A 14 -5.30 -9.55 11.80
N GLN A 15 -4.34 -10.14 12.53
CA GLN A 15 -2.98 -9.61 12.63
C GLN A 15 -2.19 -9.82 11.34
N ARG A 16 -2.30 -11.01 10.73
CA ARG A 16 -1.65 -11.30 9.45
C ARG A 16 -2.22 -10.44 8.33
N THR A 17 -3.55 -10.31 8.26
CA THR A 17 -4.22 -9.40 7.30
C THR A 17 -3.76 -7.96 7.51
N TRP A 18 -3.70 -7.48 8.75
CA TRP A 18 -3.21 -6.12 9.03
C TRP A 18 -1.76 -5.92 8.57
N LEU A 19 -0.88 -6.89 8.83
CA LEU A 19 0.51 -6.84 8.38
C LEU A 19 0.63 -6.84 6.86
N THR A 20 -0.12 -7.70 6.16
CA THR A 20 -0.10 -7.74 4.69
C THR A 20 -0.68 -6.46 4.09
N THR A 21 -1.77 -5.92 4.66
CA THR A 21 -2.35 -4.65 4.20
C THR A 21 -1.36 -3.50 4.37
N ARG A 22 -0.60 -3.45 5.46
CA ARG A 22 0.46 -2.44 5.64
C ARG A 22 1.56 -2.55 4.58
N VAL A 23 1.94 -3.77 4.21
CA VAL A 23 2.94 -4.01 3.17
C VAL A 23 2.39 -3.57 1.80
N GLY A 24 1.16 -3.95 1.46
CA GLY A 24 0.49 -3.52 0.23
C GLY A 24 0.36 -2.00 0.14
N ALA A 25 -0.11 -1.35 1.21
CA ALA A 25 -0.21 0.10 1.27
C ALA A 25 1.14 0.81 1.10
N ALA A 26 2.20 0.28 1.73
CA ALA A 26 3.55 0.84 1.57
C ALA A 26 4.04 0.71 0.11
N ALA A 27 3.83 -0.44 -0.53
CA ALA A 27 4.19 -0.67 -1.92
C ALA A 27 3.40 0.24 -2.88
N GLY A 28 2.08 0.35 -2.68
CA GLY A 28 1.20 1.22 -3.46
C GLY A 28 1.58 2.69 -3.35
N LEU A 29 1.89 3.17 -2.13
CA LEU A 29 2.37 4.54 -1.91
C LEU A 29 3.70 4.80 -2.61
N LEU A 30 4.66 3.87 -2.56
CA LEU A 30 5.92 4.00 -3.28
C LEU A 30 5.70 4.05 -4.80
N GLY A 31 4.85 3.17 -5.34
CA GLY A 31 4.48 3.17 -6.76
C GLY A 31 3.84 4.49 -7.18
N SER A 32 2.90 5.00 -6.38
CA SER A 32 2.22 6.28 -6.66
C SER A 32 3.18 7.47 -6.60
N ALA A 33 4.17 7.47 -5.69
CA ALA A 33 5.18 8.53 -5.63
C ALA A 33 5.99 8.63 -6.93
N TYR A 34 6.44 7.49 -7.47
CA TYR A 34 7.10 7.45 -8.78
C TYR A 34 6.18 7.94 -9.89
N ARG A 35 4.92 7.49 -9.89
CA ARG A 35 3.93 7.88 -10.90
C ARG A 35 3.67 9.38 -10.90
N ILE A 36 3.52 10.00 -9.72
CA ILE A 36 3.33 11.45 -9.57
C ILE A 36 4.53 12.23 -10.10
N ILE A 37 5.76 11.79 -9.78
CA ILE A 37 7.00 12.45 -10.22
C ILE A 37 7.12 12.41 -11.76
N LEU A 38 6.81 11.26 -12.37
CA LEU A 38 6.94 11.06 -13.82
C LEU A 38 5.85 11.78 -14.63
N LEU A 39 4.60 11.76 -14.15
CA LEU A 39 3.46 12.28 -14.92
C LEU A 39 3.07 13.71 -14.55
N ARG A 40 3.53 14.24 -13.41
CA ARG A 40 3.26 15.60 -12.90
C ARG A 40 1.79 16.03 -13.03
N PRO A 41 0.89 15.50 -12.18
CA PRO A 41 -0.52 15.87 -12.20
C PRO A 41 -0.72 17.38 -12.04
N GLY A 42 -1.72 17.94 -12.74
CA GLY A 42 -1.97 19.38 -12.81
C GLY A 42 -2.46 20.04 -11.51
N SER A 43 -2.74 19.26 -10.47
CA SER A 43 -3.11 19.77 -9.15
C SER A 43 -2.78 18.78 -8.03
N ALA A 44 -2.68 19.28 -6.80
CA ALA A 44 -2.48 18.45 -5.61
C ALA A 44 -3.63 17.46 -5.37
N LEU A 45 -4.87 17.87 -5.67
CA LEU A 45 -6.03 16.99 -5.53
C LEU A 45 -5.99 15.82 -6.53
N ALA A 46 -5.56 16.08 -7.77
CA ALA A 46 -5.38 15.04 -8.78
C ALA A 46 -4.24 14.07 -8.40
N ALA A 47 -3.15 14.58 -7.82
CA ALA A 47 -2.08 13.73 -7.28
C ALA A 47 -2.60 12.81 -6.16
N LEU A 48 -3.43 13.35 -5.26
CA LEU A 48 -4.00 12.60 -4.13
C LEU A 48 -4.96 11.51 -4.60
N GLN A 49 -5.85 11.82 -5.55
CA GLN A 49 -6.77 10.84 -6.15
C GLN A 49 -6.01 9.72 -6.86
N MET A 50 -4.95 10.06 -7.59
CA MET A 50 -4.07 9.08 -8.23
C MET A 50 -3.43 8.16 -7.19
N ALA A 51 -2.79 8.72 -6.15
CA ALA A 51 -2.16 7.93 -5.10
C ALA A 51 -3.15 7.03 -4.36
N ALA A 52 -4.35 7.52 -4.03
CA ALA A 52 -5.38 6.72 -3.38
C ALA A 52 -5.83 5.54 -4.26
N SER A 53 -6.07 5.79 -5.56
CA SER A 53 -6.51 4.77 -6.50
C SER A 53 -5.44 3.69 -6.71
N ASP A 54 -4.19 4.12 -6.89
CA ASP A 54 -3.05 3.20 -7.08
C ASP A 54 -2.77 2.38 -5.82
N THR A 55 -2.92 2.98 -4.63
CA THR A 55 -2.64 2.28 -3.37
C THR A 55 -3.71 1.26 -3.00
N VAL A 56 -4.97 1.49 -3.38
CA VAL A 56 -6.08 0.55 -3.10
C VAL A 56 -6.11 -0.63 -4.08
N THR A 57 -5.56 -0.45 -5.29
CA THR A 57 -5.55 -1.49 -6.34
C THR A 57 -4.32 -2.40 -6.29
N MET A 58 -3.33 -2.07 -5.45
CA MET A 58 -2.14 -2.87 -5.15
C MET A 58 -2.35 -3.74 -3.93
#